data_AF-A0A3M3WG86-F1
#
_entry.id   AF-A0A3M3WG86-F1
#
_cell.length_a   1.000
_cell.length_b   1.000
_cell.length_c   1.000
_cell.angle_alpha   90.00
_cell.angle_beta   90.00
_cell.angle_gamma   90.00
#
_symmetry.space_group_name_H-M   'P 1'
#
loop_
_entity.id
_entity.type
_entity.pdbx_description
1 polymer ?
#
loop_
_entity_poly.entity_id
_entity_poly.type
_entity_poly.pdbx_seq_one_letter_code
_entity_poly.pdbx_strand_id
1 'polypeptide(L)'
;ARGVAVDKSLCEHFAYTRQELYSMVRVEGIETFDELLTRHGKGAHGCDICKPAVGSILASCWNRPITEPSLVPLQDTNDTFMANMQKNGTYSVVPRIPGGEITPDGLIAIGAVAKKYDLYTKITGGQRIDLFGAQLHELPDIWSELIEAGFETGHAYGKSTRTVKSCVGSTWCRYGVQDSVAMALRIEDRYKGLRSPHKLKFAVSGCTRECAEAQSKDVGVIATENGWNLYLCGNGGMRPRHAELFATDLDDETLIRYIDRFLMLYIRTADKLQRTSVWRETLEGGLEYLKAVIIDDSLGLAAELESQMQLVVDRYECEWANALKDPEKLKRFRTFVNDGRADPDVQFVKERAQRRPAKPEELALIPLFKEVV
;
A
#
# COMPACT_ATOMS: atom_id res chain seq x y z
N ALA A 1 -13.64 16.01 39.85
CA ALA A 1 -12.90 15.53 38.67
C ALA A 1 -13.07 16.55 37.55
N ARG A 2 -12.03 17.31 37.18
CA ARG A 2 -12.11 18.24 36.05
C ARG A 2 -11.88 17.43 34.78
N GLY A 3 -12.96 16.96 34.16
CA GLY A 3 -12.88 16.28 32.87
C GLY A 3 -12.43 17.28 31.81
N VAL A 4 -11.24 17.07 31.25
CA VAL A 4 -10.80 17.80 30.05
C VAL A 4 -11.60 17.19 28.89
N ALA A 5 -12.42 17.99 28.23
CA ALA A 5 -13.09 17.57 27.00
C ALA A 5 -12.01 17.24 25.95
N VAL A 6 -11.99 15.99 25.48
CA VAL A 6 -11.04 15.57 24.45
C VAL A 6 -11.56 16.08 23.11
N ASP A 7 -10.82 17.01 22.50
CA ASP A 7 -11.09 17.46 21.13
C ASP A 7 -10.83 16.30 20.16
N LYS A 8 -11.86 15.97 19.36
CA LYS A 8 -11.82 14.89 18.37
C LYS A 8 -11.68 15.42 16.93
N SER A 9 -11.53 16.74 16.77
CA SER A 9 -11.31 17.38 15.48
C SER A 9 -10.09 16.79 14.78
N LEU A 10 -10.17 16.63 13.47
CA LEU A 10 -9.04 16.16 12.66
C LEU A 10 -7.87 17.16 12.74
N CYS A 11 -8.18 18.45 12.57
CA CYS A 11 -7.25 19.57 12.71
C CYS A 11 -8.05 20.90 12.75
N GLU A 12 -7.34 22.03 12.77
CA GLU A 12 -7.96 23.38 12.74
C GLU A 12 -8.89 23.64 11.54
N HIS A 13 -8.71 22.90 10.43
CA HIS A 13 -9.50 23.05 9.21
C HIS A 13 -10.81 22.27 9.27
N PHE A 14 -10.87 21.16 10.01
CA PHE A 14 -12.03 20.27 10.07
C PHE A 14 -12.32 19.87 11.52
N ALA A 15 -13.46 20.34 12.04
CA ALA A 15 -13.95 20.03 13.39
C ALA A 15 -14.59 18.62 13.51
N TYR A 16 -14.21 17.72 12.61
CA TYR A 16 -14.77 16.38 12.45
C TYR A 16 -13.66 15.34 12.55
N THR A 17 -14.01 14.15 13.01
CA THR A 17 -13.16 12.97 12.94
C THR A 17 -12.98 12.50 11.50
N ARG A 18 -11.97 11.66 11.25
CA ARG A 18 -11.79 11.01 9.92
C ARG A 18 -13.04 10.23 9.49
N GLN A 19 -13.68 9.52 10.43
CA GLN A 19 -14.87 8.71 10.16
C GLN A 19 -16.07 9.56 9.73
N GLU A 20 -16.29 10.70 10.37
CA GLU A 20 -17.33 11.66 9.98
C GLU A 20 -17.05 12.23 8.58
N LEU A 21 -15.81 12.62 8.28
CA LEU A 21 -15.44 13.10 6.94
C LEU A 21 -15.60 12.03 5.86
N TYR A 22 -15.24 10.77 6.14
CA TYR A 22 -15.49 9.65 5.22
C TYR A 22 -16.99 9.53 4.92
N SER A 23 -17.83 9.65 5.96
CA SER A 23 -19.28 9.53 5.84
C SER A 23 -19.86 10.67 5.00
N MET A 24 -19.42 11.92 5.23
CA MET A 24 -19.80 13.08 4.41
C MET A 24 -19.41 12.89 2.95
N VAL A 25 -18.18 12.46 2.68
CA VAL A 25 -17.70 12.20 1.31
C VAL A 25 -18.60 11.19 0.60
N ARG A 26 -18.95 10.08 1.28
CA ARG A 26 -19.81 9.04 0.71
C ARG A 26 -21.25 9.49 0.48
N VAL A 27 -21.87 10.12 1.50
CA VAL A 27 -23.29 10.49 1.47
C VAL A 27 -23.56 11.61 0.47
N GLU A 28 -22.65 12.59 0.37
CA GLU A 28 -22.81 13.74 -0.51
C GLU A 28 -22.18 13.56 -1.89
N GLY A 29 -21.45 12.46 -2.11
CA GLY A 29 -20.75 12.21 -3.37
C GLY A 29 -19.60 13.18 -3.66
N ILE A 30 -18.92 13.66 -2.62
CA ILE A 30 -17.84 14.66 -2.76
C ILE A 30 -16.60 14.00 -3.36
N GLU A 31 -16.12 14.50 -4.50
CA GLU A 31 -14.96 13.91 -5.20
C GLU A 31 -13.67 14.72 -5.05
N THR A 32 -13.72 15.93 -4.49
CA THR A 32 -12.55 16.83 -4.42
C THR A 32 -12.31 17.36 -3.02
N PHE A 33 -11.04 17.67 -2.72
CA PHE A 33 -10.67 18.30 -1.45
C PHE A 33 -11.28 19.69 -1.29
N ASP A 34 -11.29 20.49 -2.37
CA ASP A 34 -11.81 21.86 -2.33
C ASP A 34 -13.31 21.90 -2.03
N GLU A 35 -14.07 20.96 -2.61
CA GLU A 35 -15.50 20.82 -2.30
C GLU A 35 -15.71 20.42 -0.83
N LEU A 36 -14.95 19.45 -0.31
CA LEU A 36 -15.04 19.04 1.08
C LEU A 36 -14.69 20.18 2.03
N LEU A 37 -13.61 20.92 1.74
CA LEU A 37 -13.16 22.06 2.54
C LEU A 37 -14.18 23.19 2.52
N THR A 38 -14.78 23.48 1.37
CA THR A 38 -15.80 24.55 1.23
C THR A 38 -17.06 24.24 2.01
N ARG A 39 -17.52 22.98 1.99
CA ARG A 39 -18.77 22.59 2.65
C ARG A 39 -18.62 22.34 4.14
N HIS A 40 -17.52 21.69 4.54
CA HIS A 40 -17.36 21.10 5.88
C HIS A 40 -16.11 21.57 6.63
N GLY A 41 -15.32 22.47 6.05
CA GLY A 41 -14.09 22.95 6.65
C GLY A 41 -13.98 24.46 6.75
N LYS A 42 -12.78 24.94 7.09
CA LYS A 42 -12.42 26.35 7.22
C LYS A 42 -11.03 26.60 6.63
N GLY A 43 -10.79 27.82 6.16
CA GLY A 43 -9.53 28.20 5.50
C GLY A 43 -9.53 27.91 4.00
N ALA A 44 -8.38 28.10 3.35
CA ALA A 44 -8.26 28.04 1.89
C ALA A 44 -7.40 26.87 1.36
N HIS A 45 -6.54 26.28 2.19
CA HIS A 45 -5.49 25.38 1.70
C HIS A 45 -5.38 24.05 2.43
N GLY A 46 -5.86 23.93 3.67
CA GLY A 46 -5.60 22.73 4.49
C GLY A 46 -4.15 22.64 5.01
N CYS A 47 -3.87 21.63 5.83
CA CYS A 47 -2.55 21.35 6.41
C CYS A 47 -2.05 19.94 6.07
N ASP A 48 -0.85 19.62 6.58
CA ASP A 48 -0.19 18.32 6.53
C ASP A 48 -0.94 17.19 7.25
N ILE A 49 -1.98 17.50 8.02
CA ILE A 49 -2.86 16.50 8.65
C ILE A 49 -4.06 16.19 7.75
N CYS A 50 -4.82 17.21 7.32
CA CYS A 50 -6.08 16.97 6.62
C CYS A 50 -5.90 16.61 5.14
N LYS A 51 -4.89 17.15 4.46
CA LYS A 51 -4.61 16.81 3.06
C LYS A 51 -4.41 15.32 2.84
N PRO A 52 -3.46 14.64 3.52
CA PRO A 52 -3.28 13.20 3.34
C PRO A 52 -4.44 12.38 3.87
N ALA A 53 -5.11 12.83 4.94
CA ALA A 53 -6.29 12.13 5.46
C ALA A 53 -7.45 12.14 4.45
N VAL A 54 -7.75 13.29 3.85
CA VAL A 54 -8.79 13.44 2.82
C VAL A 54 -8.36 12.78 1.52
N GLY A 55 -7.09 12.90 1.10
CA GLY A 55 -6.56 12.17 -0.06
C GLY A 55 -6.74 10.65 0.08
N SER A 56 -6.47 10.10 1.27
CA SER A 56 -6.75 8.70 1.60
C SER A 56 -8.24 8.36 1.54
N ILE A 57 -9.12 9.23 2.08
CA ILE A 57 -10.58 9.05 2.01
C ILE A 57 -11.03 9.01 0.55
N LEU A 58 -10.70 10.04 -0.24
CA LEU A 58 -11.09 10.15 -1.65
C LEU A 58 -10.60 8.95 -2.46
N ALA A 59 -9.37 8.51 -2.26
CA ALA A 59 -8.82 7.35 -2.96
C ALA A 59 -9.54 6.04 -2.57
N SER A 60 -9.85 5.85 -1.29
CA SER A 60 -10.63 4.70 -0.83
C SER A 60 -12.10 4.77 -1.26
N CYS A 61 -12.60 5.98 -1.53
CA CYS A 61 -13.96 6.18 -1.98
C CYS A 61 -14.13 5.94 -3.48
N TRP A 62 -13.27 6.57 -4.27
CA TRP A 62 -13.50 6.75 -5.70
C TRP A 62 -12.43 6.11 -6.57
N ASN A 63 -11.31 5.67 -5.97
CA ASN A 63 -10.16 5.04 -6.63
C ASN A 63 -9.70 5.76 -7.90
N ARG A 64 -9.73 7.11 -7.90
CA ARG A 64 -9.22 7.91 -9.01
C ARG A 64 -7.68 7.92 -8.98
N PRO A 65 -7.00 7.99 -10.14
CA PRO A 65 -5.55 8.02 -10.19
C PRO A 65 -4.96 9.16 -9.34
N ILE A 66 -4.15 8.81 -8.34
CA ILE A 66 -3.53 9.78 -7.42
C ILE A 66 -2.63 10.80 -8.14
N THR A 67 -2.26 10.51 -9.39
CA THR A 67 -1.48 11.39 -10.27
C THR A 67 -2.29 12.53 -10.88
N GLU A 68 -3.62 12.51 -10.78
CA GLU A 68 -4.48 13.61 -11.24
C GLU A 68 -4.10 14.94 -10.57
N PRO A 69 -4.06 16.07 -11.30
CA PRO A 69 -3.58 17.34 -10.77
C PRO A 69 -4.26 17.81 -9.47
N SER A 70 -5.54 17.52 -9.30
CA SER A 70 -6.31 17.87 -8.10
C SER A 70 -5.98 16.99 -6.87
N LEU A 71 -5.46 15.78 -7.09
CA LEU A 71 -5.17 14.81 -6.03
C LEU A 71 -3.71 14.84 -5.59
N VAL A 72 -2.79 15.27 -6.46
CA VAL A 72 -1.35 15.35 -6.17
C VAL A 72 -1.02 16.17 -4.92
N PRO A 73 -1.60 17.38 -4.71
CA PRO A 73 -1.32 18.18 -3.52
C PRO A 73 -1.75 17.53 -2.19
N LEU A 74 -2.56 16.46 -2.26
CA LEU A 74 -3.04 15.72 -1.11
C LEU A 74 -2.11 14.57 -0.72
N GLN A 75 -1.20 14.17 -1.61
CA GLN A 75 -0.36 13.00 -1.41
C GLN A 75 0.87 13.32 -0.57
N ASP A 76 1.35 12.33 0.17
CA ASP A 76 2.69 12.40 0.73
C ASP A 76 3.75 12.24 -0.39
N THR A 77 5.02 12.43 -0.03
CA THR A 77 6.15 12.31 -0.96
C THR A 77 6.17 10.97 -1.70
N ASN A 78 5.86 9.87 -1.00
CA ASN A 78 6.00 8.54 -1.56
C ASN A 78 4.90 8.25 -2.59
N ASP A 79 3.68 8.71 -2.33
CA ASP A 79 2.56 8.62 -3.27
C ASP A 79 2.70 9.61 -4.44
N THR A 80 3.22 10.81 -4.19
CA THR A 80 3.51 11.81 -5.24
C THR A 80 4.45 11.29 -6.32
N PHE A 81 5.50 10.56 -5.90
CA PHE A 81 6.52 9.99 -6.79
C PHE A 81 6.32 8.49 -7.06
N MET A 82 5.24 7.90 -6.56
CA MET A 82 4.92 6.48 -6.73
C MET A 82 6.11 5.55 -6.43
N ALA A 83 6.91 5.90 -5.42
CA ALA A 83 8.13 5.22 -5.02
C ALA A 83 8.54 5.65 -3.59
N ASN A 84 9.20 4.77 -2.81
CA ASN A 84 9.67 5.18 -1.48
C ASN A 84 10.94 6.01 -1.60
N MET A 85 10.95 7.20 -1.02
CA MET A 85 12.16 8.00 -0.87
C MET A 85 13.15 7.32 0.11
N GLN A 86 14.43 7.33 -0.25
CA GLN A 86 15.54 6.75 0.50
C GLN A 86 16.39 7.84 1.14
N LYS A 87 17.33 7.44 2.00
CA LYS A 87 18.13 8.35 2.84
C LYS A 87 18.90 9.42 2.06
N ASN A 88 19.32 9.13 0.84
CA ASN A 88 20.09 10.05 -0.02
C ASN A 88 19.23 10.67 -1.14
N GLY A 89 17.89 10.72 -0.98
CA GLY A 89 17.00 11.32 -1.99
C GLY A 89 16.69 10.43 -3.19
N THR A 90 17.23 9.21 -3.24
CA THR A 90 16.89 8.21 -4.28
C THR A 90 15.60 7.47 -3.95
N TYR A 91 15.15 6.58 -4.82
CA TYR A 91 13.84 5.96 -4.79
C TYR A 91 13.91 4.44 -4.94
N SER A 92 12.97 3.74 -4.30
CA SER A 92 12.84 2.29 -4.43
C SER A 92 11.81 1.92 -5.51
N VAL A 93 12.16 0.97 -6.37
CA VAL A 93 11.27 0.37 -7.36
C VAL A 93 10.95 -1.06 -6.92
N VAL A 94 9.66 -1.37 -6.82
CA VAL A 94 9.20 -2.68 -6.35
C VAL A 94 8.08 -3.16 -7.27
N PRO A 95 8.41 -3.97 -8.29
CA PRO A 95 7.41 -4.60 -9.15
C PRO A 95 6.46 -5.46 -8.33
N ARG A 96 5.21 -5.56 -8.77
CA ARG A 96 4.23 -6.49 -8.20
C ARG A 96 4.61 -7.91 -8.63
N ILE A 97 4.71 -8.81 -7.66
CA ILE A 97 4.91 -10.26 -7.87
C ILE A 97 3.81 -10.96 -7.07
N PRO A 98 2.62 -11.15 -7.65
CA PRO A 98 1.46 -11.70 -6.96
C PRO A 98 1.74 -13.08 -6.36
N GLY A 99 1.43 -13.27 -5.08
CA GLY A 99 1.66 -14.54 -4.39
C GLY A 99 3.15 -14.97 -4.27
N GLY A 100 4.10 -14.14 -4.75
CA GLY A 100 5.49 -14.52 -4.91
C GLY A 100 5.79 -15.36 -6.16
N GLU A 101 4.85 -15.51 -7.08
CA GLU A 101 5.01 -16.29 -8.31
C GLU A 101 5.60 -15.43 -9.43
N ILE A 102 6.74 -15.86 -9.97
CA ILE A 102 7.48 -15.15 -11.03
C ILE A 102 8.00 -16.14 -12.07
N THR A 103 7.87 -15.78 -13.35
CA THR A 103 8.41 -16.58 -14.45
C THR A 103 9.94 -16.42 -14.56
N PRO A 104 10.66 -17.38 -15.17
CA PRO A 104 12.09 -17.21 -15.46
C PRO A 104 12.39 -15.94 -16.26
N ASP A 105 11.58 -15.63 -17.28
CA ASP A 105 11.76 -14.42 -18.10
C ASP A 105 11.52 -13.14 -17.29
N GLY A 106 10.50 -13.12 -16.43
CA GLY A 106 10.25 -12.00 -15.52
C GLY A 106 11.42 -11.79 -14.54
N LEU A 107 11.98 -12.88 -14.01
CA LEU A 107 13.15 -12.83 -13.14
C LEU A 107 14.39 -12.28 -13.87
N ILE A 108 14.61 -12.70 -15.13
CA ILE A 108 15.66 -12.17 -15.99
C ILE A 108 15.45 -10.69 -16.27
N ALA A 109 14.22 -10.26 -16.57
CA ALA A 109 13.87 -8.87 -16.83
C ALA A 109 14.18 -7.96 -15.62
N ILE A 110 13.77 -8.36 -14.41
CA ILE A 110 14.13 -7.63 -13.18
C ILE A 110 15.65 -7.55 -13.03
N GLY A 111 16.36 -8.65 -13.28
CA GLY A 111 17.83 -8.69 -13.22
C GLY A 111 18.50 -7.77 -14.24
N ALA A 112 17.96 -7.70 -15.46
CA ALA A 112 18.45 -6.84 -16.53
C ALA A 112 18.26 -5.35 -16.19
N VAL A 113 17.07 -4.96 -15.72
CA VAL A 113 16.78 -3.60 -15.25
C VAL A 113 17.70 -3.24 -14.07
N ALA A 114 17.81 -4.12 -13.07
CA ALA A 114 18.68 -3.90 -11.92
C ALA A 114 20.14 -3.66 -12.34
N LYS A 115 20.64 -4.45 -13.29
CA LYS A 115 22.00 -4.30 -13.82
C LYS A 115 22.18 -3.02 -14.63
N LYS A 116 21.21 -2.66 -15.48
CA LYS A 116 21.25 -1.47 -16.34
C LYS A 116 21.38 -0.18 -15.55
N TYR A 117 20.61 -0.07 -14.45
CA TYR A 117 20.57 1.12 -13.60
C TYR A 117 21.44 1.00 -12.33
N ASP A 118 22.28 -0.04 -12.23
CA ASP A 118 23.14 -0.39 -11.08
C ASP A 118 22.37 -0.45 -9.74
N LEU A 119 21.11 -0.90 -9.74
CA LEU A 119 20.23 -0.88 -8.58
C LEU A 119 20.66 -1.93 -7.52
N TYR A 120 20.59 -1.56 -6.24
CA TYR A 120 20.73 -2.54 -5.15
C TYR A 120 19.48 -3.43 -5.10
N THR A 121 19.66 -4.74 -5.01
CA THR A 121 18.58 -5.74 -5.07
C THR A 121 18.44 -6.51 -3.76
N LYS A 122 17.20 -6.74 -3.33
CA LYS A 122 16.90 -7.48 -2.10
C LYS A 122 15.58 -8.23 -2.17
N ILE A 123 15.60 -9.51 -1.80
CA ILE A 123 14.38 -10.30 -1.58
C ILE A 123 13.72 -9.84 -0.27
N THR A 124 12.41 -9.62 -0.33
CA THR A 124 11.61 -9.14 0.81
C THR A 124 10.85 -10.27 1.49
N GLY A 125 10.44 -10.05 2.74
CA GLY A 125 9.55 -10.98 3.46
C GLY A 125 8.13 -11.09 2.86
N GLY A 126 7.77 -10.24 1.89
CA GLY A 126 6.52 -10.33 1.15
C GLY A 126 6.65 -11.08 -0.18
N GLN A 127 7.72 -11.86 -0.37
CA GLN A 127 8.02 -12.60 -1.60
C GLN A 127 8.13 -11.69 -2.84
N ARG A 128 8.77 -10.53 -2.67
CA ARG A 128 9.06 -9.59 -3.75
C ARG A 128 10.54 -9.30 -3.85
N ILE A 129 10.94 -8.65 -4.95
CA ILE A 129 12.29 -8.14 -5.17
C ILE A 129 12.23 -6.61 -5.13
N ASP A 130 12.93 -6.02 -4.17
CA ASP A 130 13.09 -4.58 -4.09
C ASP A 130 14.35 -4.15 -4.86
N LEU A 131 14.23 -3.06 -5.62
CA LEU A 131 15.31 -2.39 -6.31
C LEU A 131 15.53 -1.00 -5.69
N PHE A 132 16.76 -0.65 -5.29
CA PHE A 132 17.06 0.58 -4.55
C PHE A 132 18.12 1.45 -5.25
N GLY A 133 18.14 2.74 -4.89
CA GLY A 133 19.03 3.75 -5.46
C GLY A 133 18.58 4.38 -6.77
N ALA A 134 17.37 4.13 -7.28
CA ALA A 134 16.91 4.78 -8.51
C ALA A 134 16.83 6.30 -8.30
N GLN A 135 17.37 7.09 -9.22
CA GLN A 135 17.18 8.53 -9.20
C GLN A 135 15.80 8.91 -9.71
N LEU A 136 15.34 10.11 -9.36
CA LEU A 136 13.99 10.56 -9.70
C LEU A 136 13.70 10.48 -11.21
N HIS A 137 14.66 10.92 -12.04
CA HIS A 137 14.55 10.91 -13.51
C HIS A 137 14.64 9.53 -14.14
N GLU A 138 15.17 8.53 -13.42
CA GLU A 138 15.25 7.16 -13.93
C GLU A 138 13.92 6.41 -13.76
N LEU A 139 13.03 6.87 -12.86
CA LEU A 139 11.81 6.15 -12.54
C LEU A 139 10.92 5.87 -13.76
N PRO A 140 10.61 6.85 -14.65
CA PRO A 140 9.81 6.58 -15.85
C PRO A 140 10.43 5.51 -16.75
N ASP A 141 11.74 5.56 -17.00
CA ASP A 141 12.41 4.61 -17.89
C ASP A 141 12.44 3.20 -17.29
N ILE A 142 12.78 3.09 -15.99
CA ILE A 142 12.76 1.83 -15.25
C ILE A 142 11.36 1.19 -15.30
N TRP A 143 10.31 1.97 -15.05
CA TRP A 143 8.94 1.45 -15.08
C TRP A 143 8.45 1.12 -16.48
N SER A 144 8.91 1.84 -17.51
CA SER A 144 8.62 1.49 -18.90
C SER A 144 9.13 0.09 -19.23
N GLU A 145 10.38 -0.23 -18.90
CA GLU A 145 10.97 -1.56 -19.13
C GLU A 145 10.27 -2.66 -18.32
N LEU A 146 9.95 -2.39 -17.06
CA LEU A 146 9.24 -3.35 -16.21
C LEU A 146 7.83 -3.63 -16.71
N ILE A 147 7.10 -2.61 -17.17
CA ILE A 147 5.75 -2.77 -17.72
C ILE A 147 5.80 -3.51 -19.06
N GLU A 148 6.79 -3.23 -19.91
CA GLU A 148 7.01 -4.00 -21.15
C GLU A 148 7.27 -5.49 -20.86
N ALA A 149 7.94 -5.79 -19.76
CA ALA A 149 8.14 -7.16 -19.26
C ALA A 149 6.92 -7.75 -18.54
N GLY A 150 5.78 -7.04 -18.50
CA GLY A 150 4.51 -7.52 -17.93
C GLY A 150 4.30 -7.25 -16.44
N PHE A 151 5.14 -6.42 -15.81
CA PHE A 151 4.97 -6.07 -14.39
C PHE A 151 3.99 -4.91 -14.17
N GLU A 152 3.32 -4.94 -13.02
CA GLU A 152 2.55 -3.80 -12.49
C GLU A 152 3.27 -3.17 -11.29
N THR A 153 2.83 -1.98 -10.87
CA THR A 153 3.34 -1.39 -9.63
C THR A 153 2.94 -2.18 -8.39
N GLY A 154 3.92 -2.49 -7.55
CA GLY A 154 3.72 -3.18 -6.28
C GLY A 154 3.09 -2.31 -5.19
N HIS A 155 2.91 -1.00 -5.42
CA HIS A 155 2.42 -0.03 -4.43
C HIS A 155 3.18 -0.07 -3.11
N ALA A 156 4.47 -0.40 -3.15
CA ALA A 156 5.33 -0.50 -1.99
C ALA A 156 5.59 0.84 -1.29
N TYR A 157 5.06 1.94 -1.80
CA TYR A 157 5.23 3.30 -1.29
C TYR A 157 4.04 3.80 -0.49
N GLY A 158 2.83 3.45 -0.91
CA GLY A 158 1.62 4.07 -0.36
C GLY A 158 0.97 3.37 0.82
N LYS A 159 -0.05 3.99 1.41
CA LYS A 159 -0.94 3.34 2.40
C LYS A 159 -2.01 2.54 1.67
N SER A 160 -1.63 1.34 1.24
CA SER A 160 -2.43 0.47 0.37
C SER A 160 -2.20 -1.01 0.67
N THR A 161 -2.90 -1.88 -0.07
CA THR A 161 -2.57 -3.31 -0.20
C THR A 161 -1.13 -3.49 -0.67
N ARG A 162 -0.27 -4.05 0.20
CA ARG A 162 1.16 -4.20 -0.07
C ARG A 162 1.56 -5.54 -0.64
N THR A 163 1.04 -6.65 -0.13
CA THR A 163 1.49 -8.00 -0.54
C THR A 163 0.49 -9.02 -0.05
N VAL A 164 0.28 -10.06 -0.86
CA VAL A 164 -0.34 -11.31 -0.44
C VAL A 164 0.74 -12.38 -0.48
N LYS A 165 1.28 -12.74 0.69
CA LYS A 165 2.30 -13.79 0.78
C LYS A 165 1.63 -15.16 0.67
N SER A 166 2.14 -16.07 -0.14
CA SER A 166 1.60 -17.43 -0.25
C SER A 166 2.64 -18.48 0.13
N CYS A 167 2.23 -19.71 0.45
CA CYS A 167 3.12 -20.85 0.28
C CYS A 167 2.78 -21.56 -1.03
N VAL A 168 3.61 -22.53 -1.43
CA VAL A 168 3.45 -23.27 -2.69
C VAL A 168 2.22 -24.20 -2.74
N GLY A 169 1.40 -24.22 -1.67
CA GLY A 169 0.10 -24.89 -1.64
C GLY A 169 0.14 -26.39 -1.94
N SER A 170 -1.04 -26.94 -2.28
CA SER A 170 -1.19 -28.32 -2.79
C SER A 170 -0.56 -28.54 -4.17
N THR A 171 -0.20 -27.46 -4.88
CA THR A 171 0.49 -27.51 -6.17
C THR A 171 1.84 -28.22 -6.09
N TRP A 172 2.60 -27.99 -5.01
CA TRP A 172 3.95 -28.55 -4.85
C TRP A 172 4.21 -29.19 -3.49
N CYS A 173 3.59 -28.71 -2.42
CA CYS A 173 3.89 -29.21 -1.07
C CYS A 173 3.12 -30.50 -0.81
N ARG A 174 3.82 -31.56 -0.38
CA ARG A 174 3.21 -32.82 0.05
C ARG A 174 2.18 -32.71 1.20
N TYR A 175 2.17 -31.57 1.90
CA TYR A 175 1.25 -31.26 3.00
C TYR A 175 0.22 -30.20 2.64
N GLY A 176 0.27 -29.67 1.40
CA GLY A 176 -0.70 -28.69 0.96
C GLY A 176 -2.08 -29.33 0.86
N VAL A 177 -3.05 -28.72 1.54
CA VAL A 177 -4.45 -29.13 1.56
C VAL A 177 -5.20 -28.47 0.40
N GLN A 178 -4.98 -27.17 0.19
CA GLN A 178 -5.57 -26.41 -0.91
C GLN A 178 -4.53 -25.57 -1.66
N ASP A 179 -4.93 -25.08 -2.84
CA ASP A 179 -4.10 -24.22 -3.69
C ASP A 179 -4.08 -22.80 -3.13
N SER A 180 -3.13 -22.57 -2.22
CA SER A 180 -2.92 -21.23 -1.65
C SER A 180 -2.34 -20.23 -2.63
N VAL A 181 -1.71 -20.68 -3.72
CA VAL A 181 -1.15 -19.76 -4.73
C VAL A 181 -2.31 -19.16 -5.51
N ALA A 182 -3.20 -19.98 -6.05
CA ALA A 182 -4.39 -19.51 -6.77
C ALA A 182 -5.24 -18.55 -5.92
N MET A 183 -5.50 -18.90 -4.65
CA MET A 183 -6.24 -18.02 -3.75
C MET A 183 -5.48 -16.72 -3.42
N ALA A 184 -4.15 -16.77 -3.26
CA ALA A 184 -3.34 -15.56 -3.07
C ALA A 184 -3.37 -14.64 -4.30
N LEU A 185 -3.31 -15.19 -5.51
CA LEU A 185 -3.46 -14.45 -6.77
C LEU A 185 -4.83 -13.78 -6.83
N ARG A 186 -5.90 -14.52 -6.53
CA ARG A 186 -7.28 -14.00 -6.51
C ARG A 186 -7.43 -12.82 -5.54
N ILE A 187 -6.89 -12.95 -4.32
CA ILE A 187 -6.91 -11.88 -3.31
C ILE A 187 -6.04 -10.69 -3.76
N GLU A 188 -4.84 -10.95 -4.29
CA GLU A 188 -3.94 -9.87 -4.68
C GLU A 188 -4.47 -9.06 -5.86
N ASP A 189 -5.06 -9.74 -6.85
CA ASP A 189 -5.67 -9.11 -8.03
C ASP A 189 -6.94 -8.35 -7.68
N ARG A 190 -7.76 -8.86 -6.75
CA ARG A 190 -8.95 -8.14 -6.28
C ARG A 190 -8.60 -6.87 -5.52
N TYR A 191 -7.62 -6.91 -4.62
CA TYR A 191 -7.33 -5.79 -3.72
C TYR A 191 -6.13 -4.93 -4.15
N LYS A 192 -5.58 -5.12 -5.35
CA LYS A 192 -4.52 -4.25 -5.87
C LYS A 192 -5.05 -2.81 -6.03
N GLY A 193 -4.21 -1.85 -5.68
CA GLY A 193 -4.57 -0.43 -5.68
C GLY A 193 -5.47 0.04 -4.54
N LEU A 194 -6.07 -0.86 -3.74
CA LEU A 194 -6.90 -0.46 -2.60
C LEU A 194 -6.10 0.41 -1.62
N ARG A 195 -6.53 1.66 -1.45
CA ARG A 195 -6.00 2.63 -0.50
C ARG A 195 -6.77 2.54 0.81
N SER A 196 -6.05 2.69 1.92
CA SER A 196 -6.60 2.46 3.26
C SER A 196 -5.93 3.37 4.30
N PRO A 197 -6.53 3.56 5.49
CA PRO A 197 -5.97 4.42 6.53
C PRO A 197 -4.50 4.10 6.86
N HIS A 198 -4.12 2.82 6.75
CA HIS A 198 -2.73 2.39 6.79
C HIS A 198 -2.48 1.22 5.82
N LYS A 199 -1.21 0.88 5.58
CA LYS A 199 -0.77 -0.27 4.75
C LYS A 199 -1.40 -1.59 5.22
N LEU A 200 -1.84 -2.40 4.26
CA LEU A 200 -2.45 -3.72 4.47
C LEU A 200 -1.51 -4.82 3.98
N LYS A 201 -1.41 -5.91 4.73
CA LYS A 201 -0.71 -7.13 4.32
C LYS A 201 -1.64 -8.31 4.46
N PHE A 202 -1.51 -9.24 3.52
CA PHE A 202 -2.29 -10.46 3.48
C PHE A 202 -1.34 -11.66 3.43
N ALA A 203 -1.83 -12.83 3.81
CA ALA A 203 -1.18 -14.07 3.41
C ALA A 203 -2.14 -15.25 3.35
N VAL A 204 -1.81 -16.21 2.50
CA VAL A 204 -2.58 -17.44 2.27
C VAL A 204 -1.67 -18.65 2.49
N SER A 205 -2.01 -19.49 3.45
CA SER A 205 -1.31 -20.75 3.71
C SER A 205 -2.16 -21.93 3.27
N GLY A 206 -1.60 -22.81 2.45
CA GLY A 206 -2.31 -24.00 1.95
C GLY A 206 -2.49 -25.11 2.98
N CYS A 207 -2.06 -24.93 4.24
CA CYS A 207 -2.32 -25.82 5.37
C CYS A 207 -1.97 -25.14 6.70
N THR A 208 -2.28 -25.80 7.81
CA THR A 208 -2.04 -25.33 9.19
C THR A 208 -0.57 -25.20 9.59
N ARG A 209 0.38 -25.66 8.75
CA ARG A 209 1.83 -25.40 8.94
C ARG A 209 2.22 -23.95 8.70
N GLU A 210 1.33 -23.17 8.08
CA GLU A 210 1.36 -21.71 8.17
C GLU A 210 2.62 -21.06 7.57
N CYS A 211 3.25 -21.68 6.55
CA CYS A 211 4.51 -21.17 5.98
C CYS A 211 4.42 -19.72 5.42
N ALA A 212 3.21 -19.22 5.15
CA ALA A 212 2.99 -17.85 4.70
C ALA A 212 2.85 -16.83 5.85
N GLU A 213 2.92 -17.23 7.12
CA GLU A 213 2.80 -16.33 8.27
C GLU A 213 1.47 -15.52 8.25
N ALA A 214 0.38 -16.11 7.75
CA ALA A 214 -1.01 -15.62 7.76
C ALA A 214 -1.46 -15.00 9.09
N GLN A 215 -1.16 -15.61 10.23
CA GLN A 215 -1.57 -15.09 11.54
C GLN A 215 -0.79 -13.83 11.96
N SER A 216 0.19 -13.37 11.18
CA SER A 216 0.91 -12.11 11.42
C SER A 216 0.46 -10.95 10.51
N LYS A 217 -0.57 -11.18 9.69
CA LYS A 217 -1.03 -10.24 8.65
C LYS A 217 -2.37 -9.61 9.02
N ASP A 218 -2.69 -8.49 8.36
CA ASP A 218 -3.96 -7.78 8.58
C ASP A 218 -5.15 -8.69 8.19
N VAL A 219 -4.96 -9.52 7.16
CA VAL A 219 -5.86 -10.62 6.74
C VAL A 219 -5.03 -11.88 6.49
N GLY A 220 -5.31 -12.94 7.24
CA GLY A 220 -4.68 -14.24 7.10
C GLY A 220 -5.70 -15.29 6.64
N VAL A 221 -5.33 -16.12 5.68
CA VAL A 221 -6.16 -17.21 5.17
C VAL A 221 -5.39 -18.52 5.31
N ILE A 222 -6.01 -19.53 5.93
CA ILE A 222 -5.38 -20.83 6.16
C ILE A 222 -6.33 -21.93 5.70
N ALA A 223 -5.87 -22.79 4.80
CA ALA A 223 -6.65 -23.90 4.30
C ALA A 223 -6.90 -24.95 5.40
N THR A 224 -8.12 -25.48 5.40
CA THR A 224 -8.56 -26.68 6.11
C THR A 224 -9.08 -27.70 5.10
N GLU A 225 -9.41 -28.90 5.58
CA GLU A 225 -10.03 -29.94 4.75
C GLU A 225 -11.44 -29.54 4.26
N ASN A 226 -12.10 -28.60 4.95
CA ASN A 226 -13.48 -28.20 4.67
C ASN A 226 -13.60 -26.82 4.01
N GLY A 227 -12.51 -26.07 3.84
CA GLY A 227 -12.55 -24.70 3.31
C GLY A 227 -11.41 -23.84 3.83
N TRP A 228 -11.70 -22.57 4.10
CA TRP A 228 -10.72 -21.59 4.57
C TRP A 228 -11.05 -21.08 5.96
N ASN A 229 -10.04 -21.07 6.83
CA ASN A 229 -10.07 -20.28 8.06
C ASN A 229 -9.59 -18.87 7.76
N LEU A 230 -10.42 -17.88 8.09
CA LEU A 230 -10.11 -16.47 7.98
C LEU A 230 -9.65 -15.92 9.34
N TYR A 231 -8.49 -15.27 9.35
CA TYR A 231 -7.90 -14.59 10.50
C TYR A 231 -7.80 -13.09 10.21
N LEU A 232 -8.12 -12.24 11.18
CA LEU A 232 -8.15 -10.79 10.97
C LEU A 232 -7.37 -10.01 12.04
N CYS A 233 -6.96 -8.80 11.69
CA CYS A 233 -6.38 -7.80 12.61
C CYS A 233 -5.02 -8.19 13.20
N GLY A 234 -4.22 -8.98 12.49
CA GLY A 234 -2.82 -9.23 12.84
C GLY A 234 -1.89 -8.14 12.29
N ASN A 235 -0.69 -8.03 12.84
CA ASN A 235 0.35 -7.22 12.24
C ASN A 235 1.76 -7.60 12.72
N GLY A 236 2.72 -7.49 11.81
CA GLY A 236 4.12 -7.22 12.19
C GLY A 236 4.36 -5.74 12.52
N GLY A 237 5.56 -5.42 13.00
CA GLY A 237 6.02 -4.05 13.28
C GLY A 237 6.48 -3.86 14.72
N MET A 238 6.46 -2.61 15.20
CA MET A 238 6.96 -2.24 16.54
C MET A 238 6.23 -2.97 17.68
N ARG A 239 4.92 -3.17 17.53
CA ARG A 239 4.09 -3.98 18.43
C ARG A 239 3.46 -5.11 17.61
N PRO A 240 4.10 -6.28 17.51
CA PRO A 240 3.54 -7.40 16.77
C PRO A 240 2.27 -7.90 17.48
N ARG A 241 1.29 -8.34 16.69
CA ARG A 241 0.04 -8.90 17.17
C ARG A 241 -0.37 -10.04 16.26
N HIS A 242 -0.79 -11.16 16.85
CA HIS A 242 -1.40 -12.23 16.08
C HIS A 242 -2.83 -11.84 15.66
N ALA A 243 -3.18 -12.20 14.44
CA ALA A 243 -4.53 -12.14 13.93
C ALA A 243 -5.41 -13.13 14.71
N GLU A 244 -6.69 -12.80 14.86
CA GLU A 244 -7.66 -13.63 15.57
C GLU A 244 -8.47 -14.45 14.58
N LEU A 245 -8.78 -15.70 14.92
CA LEU A 245 -9.65 -16.55 14.12
C LEU A 245 -11.04 -15.91 14.04
N PHE A 246 -11.44 -15.51 12.84
CA PHE A 246 -12.67 -14.79 12.58
C PHE A 246 -13.80 -15.71 12.14
N ALA A 247 -13.53 -16.59 11.17
CA ALA A 247 -14.48 -17.58 10.66
C ALA A 247 -13.72 -18.81 10.14
N THR A 248 -14.40 -19.95 10.10
CA THR A 248 -13.83 -21.25 9.74
C THR A 248 -14.58 -21.87 8.57
N ASP A 249 -13.91 -22.77 7.85
CA ASP A 249 -14.51 -23.62 6.81
C ASP A 249 -15.31 -22.85 5.75
N LEU A 250 -14.80 -21.67 5.38
CA LEU A 250 -15.41 -20.83 4.36
C LEU A 250 -15.15 -21.39 2.96
N ASP A 251 -16.17 -21.35 2.09
CA ASP A 251 -15.95 -21.43 0.66
C ASP A 251 -15.28 -20.16 0.11
N ASP A 252 -14.78 -20.23 -1.12
CA ASP A 252 -14.04 -19.14 -1.78
C ASP A 252 -14.87 -17.85 -1.90
N GLU A 253 -16.15 -17.93 -2.22
CA GLU A 253 -17.00 -16.76 -2.44
C GLU A 253 -17.34 -16.07 -1.12
N THR A 254 -17.70 -16.85 -0.11
CA THR A 254 -17.96 -16.36 1.25
C THR A 254 -16.71 -15.73 1.85
N LEU A 255 -15.53 -16.34 1.65
CA LEU A 255 -14.25 -15.78 2.07
C LEU A 255 -14.03 -14.39 1.47
N ILE A 256 -14.19 -14.24 0.16
CA ILE A 256 -13.99 -12.95 -0.51
C ILE A 256 -14.98 -11.90 -0.01
N ARG A 257 -16.26 -12.23 0.13
CA ARG A 257 -17.28 -11.31 0.66
C ARG A 257 -16.94 -10.83 2.07
N TYR A 258 -16.48 -11.71 2.95
CA TYR A 258 -16.09 -11.31 4.31
C TYR A 258 -14.86 -10.41 4.32
N ILE A 259 -13.89 -10.64 3.43
CA ILE A 259 -12.73 -9.75 3.29
C ILE A 259 -13.17 -8.38 2.75
N ASP A 260 -14.05 -8.32 1.73
CA ASP A 260 -14.60 -7.06 1.21
C ASP A 260 -15.24 -6.22 2.31
N ARG A 261 -16.16 -6.83 3.07
CA ARG A 261 -16.88 -6.21 4.18
C ARG A 261 -15.93 -5.73 5.26
N PHE A 262 -14.97 -6.57 5.66
CA PHE A 262 -13.95 -6.23 6.64
C PHE A 262 -13.14 -5.00 6.23
N LEU A 263 -12.59 -5.02 5.01
CA LEU A 263 -11.74 -3.96 4.51
C LEU A 263 -12.52 -2.64 4.39
N MET A 264 -13.74 -2.67 3.86
CA MET A 264 -14.56 -1.47 3.72
C MET A 264 -15.05 -0.92 5.07
N LEU A 265 -15.38 -1.79 6.03
CA LEU A 265 -15.72 -1.35 7.39
C LEU A 265 -14.52 -0.71 8.09
N TYR A 266 -13.33 -1.31 7.98
CA TYR A 266 -12.08 -0.74 8.50
C TYR A 266 -11.78 0.62 7.86
N ILE A 267 -11.84 0.71 6.53
CA ILE A 267 -11.61 1.95 5.78
C ILE A 267 -12.58 3.05 6.20
N ARG A 268 -13.85 2.70 6.42
CA ARG A 268 -14.92 3.62 6.83
C ARG A 268 -14.72 4.17 8.25
N THR A 269 -14.24 3.35 9.18
CA THR A 269 -14.34 3.66 10.61
C THR A 269 -13.00 3.92 11.31
N ALA A 270 -11.87 3.48 10.74
CA ALA A 270 -10.57 3.71 11.37
C ALA A 270 -10.10 5.17 11.28
N ASP A 271 -9.29 5.60 12.24
CA ASP A 271 -8.61 6.90 12.22
C ASP A 271 -7.41 6.89 11.26
N LYS A 272 -6.89 8.08 10.94
CA LYS A 272 -5.72 8.27 10.08
C LYS A 272 -4.53 7.48 10.61
N LEU A 273 -3.81 6.80 9.71
CA LEU A 273 -2.61 6.02 10.03
C LEU A 273 -2.82 4.90 11.08
N GLN A 274 -4.06 4.50 11.34
CA GLN A 274 -4.38 3.44 12.30
C GLN A 274 -4.28 2.06 11.64
N ARG A 275 -3.53 1.12 12.25
CA ARG A 275 -3.49 -0.29 11.81
C ARG A 275 -4.79 -1.01 12.14
N THR A 276 -5.12 -2.06 11.39
CA THR A 276 -6.29 -2.92 11.64
C THR A 276 -6.30 -3.49 13.07
N SER A 277 -5.14 -3.89 13.59
CA SER A 277 -4.97 -4.35 14.97
C SER A 277 -5.36 -3.32 16.03
N VAL A 278 -4.85 -2.10 15.89
CA VAL A 278 -5.14 -0.98 16.81
C VAL A 278 -6.59 -0.52 16.64
N TRP A 279 -7.10 -0.51 15.41
CA TRP A 279 -8.50 -0.21 15.14
C TRP A 279 -9.42 -1.21 15.82
N ARG A 280 -9.14 -2.51 15.72
CA ARG A 280 -9.90 -3.55 16.42
C ARG A 280 -9.99 -3.30 17.92
N GLU A 281 -8.91 -2.85 18.56
CA GLU A 281 -8.88 -2.54 20.00
C GLU A 281 -9.81 -1.38 20.39
N THR A 282 -10.18 -0.52 19.44
CA THR A 282 -11.11 0.60 19.68
C THR A 282 -12.57 0.23 19.48
N LEU A 283 -12.87 -0.95 18.91
CA LEU A 283 -14.25 -1.39 18.69
C LEU A 283 -14.84 -1.94 19.98
N GLU A 284 -15.94 -1.35 20.44
CA GLU A 284 -16.74 -1.92 21.52
C GLU A 284 -17.27 -3.31 21.11
N GLY A 285 -17.06 -4.32 21.95
CA GLY A 285 -17.34 -5.72 21.60
C GLY A 285 -16.27 -6.42 20.74
N GLY A 286 -15.25 -5.69 20.25
CA GLY A 286 -14.07 -6.25 19.59
C GLY A 286 -14.40 -7.17 18.40
N LEU A 287 -13.89 -8.40 18.45
CA LEU A 287 -14.08 -9.39 17.37
C LEU A 287 -15.53 -9.84 17.22
N GLU A 288 -16.29 -9.91 18.32
CA GLU A 288 -17.70 -10.35 18.28
C GLU A 288 -18.58 -9.28 17.60
N TYR A 289 -18.27 -8.00 17.82
CA TYR A 289 -18.90 -6.92 17.05
C TYR A 289 -18.59 -7.06 15.54
N LEU A 290 -17.32 -7.35 15.19
CA LEU A 290 -16.96 -7.56 13.78
C LEU A 290 -17.74 -8.72 13.16
N LYS A 291 -17.91 -9.84 13.87
CA LYS A 291 -18.71 -10.98 13.39
C LYS A 291 -20.18 -10.57 13.20
N ALA A 292 -20.77 -9.89 14.17
CA ALA A 292 -22.15 -9.43 14.07
C ALA A 292 -22.38 -8.51 12.86
N VAL A 293 -21.44 -7.64 12.52
CA VAL A 293 -21.57 -6.73 11.35
C VAL A 293 -21.23 -7.42 10.03
N ILE A 294 -20.17 -8.21 9.99
CA ILE A 294 -19.63 -8.77 8.74
C ILE A 294 -20.31 -10.10 8.37
N ILE A 295 -20.68 -10.94 9.33
CA ILE A 295 -21.29 -12.25 9.10
C ILE A 295 -22.82 -12.12 9.15
N ASP A 296 -23.32 -11.64 10.29
CA ASP A 296 -24.76 -11.60 10.57
C ASP A 296 -25.48 -10.37 9.99
N ASP A 297 -24.72 -9.47 9.36
CA ASP A 297 -25.21 -8.22 8.77
C ASP A 297 -26.13 -7.41 9.70
N SER A 298 -25.80 -7.38 11.00
CA SER A 298 -26.60 -6.71 12.04
C SER A 298 -26.89 -5.22 11.81
N LEU A 299 -26.12 -4.56 10.92
CA LEU A 299 -26.31 -3.16 10.53
C LEU A 299 -26.91 -2.98 9.13
N GLY A 300 -27.16 -4.08 8.39
CA GLY A 300 -27.66 -4.03 7.01
C GLY A 300 -26.71 -3.38 6.02
N LEU A 301 -25.39 -3.49 6.25
CA LEU A 301 -24.34 -2.83 5.48
C LEU A 301 -23.67 -3.75 4.45
N ALA A 302 -23.88 -5.06 4.51
CA ALA A 302 -23.13 -6.03 3.72
C ALA A 302 -23.13 -5.71 2.22
N ALA A 303 -24.30 -5.51 1.62
CA ALA A 303 -24.43 -5.20 0.19
C ALA A 303 -23.77 -3.86 -0.18
N GLU A 304 -23.89 -2.85 0.68
CA GLU A 304 -23.27 -1.55 0.47
C GLU A 304 -21.73 -1.67 0.49
N LEU A 305 -21.17 -2.35 1.48
CA LEU A 305 -19.72 -2.57 1.60
C LEU A 305 -19.16 -3.37 0.43
N GLU A 306 -19.85 -4.43 -0.01
CA GLU A 306 -19.47 -5.21 -1.18
C GLU A 306 -19.49 -4.37 -2.46
N SER A 307 -20.53 -3.56 -2.67
CA SER A 307 -20.62 -2.66 -3.84
C SER A 307 -19.53 -1.56 -3.83
N GLN A 308 -19.18 -1.04 -2.65
CA GLN A 308 -18.10 -0.07 -2.50
C GLN A 308 -16.75 -0.67 -2.84
N MET A 309 -16.49 -1.92 -2.43
CA MET A 309 -15.29 -2.63 -2.85
C MET A 309 -15.29 -2.89 -4.35
N GLN A 310 -16.41 -3.35 -4.92
CA GLN A 310 -16.49 -3.62 -6.35
C GLN A 310 -16.19 -2.39 -7.20
N LEU A 311 -16.66 -1.20 -6.79
CA LEU A 311 -16.29 0.06 -7.46
C LEU A 311 -14.76 0.30 -7.48
N VAL A 312 -14.07 -0.01 -6.37
CA VAL A 312 -12.61 0.13 -6.29
C VAL A 312 -11.92 -0.86 -7.24
N VAL A 313 -12.39 -2.12 -7.25
CA VAL A 313 -11.90 -3.18 -8.15
C VAL A 313 -12.06 -2.76 -9.61
N ASP A 314 -13.25 -2.33 -10.00
CA ASP A 314 -13.60 -1.98 -11.38
C ASP A 314 -12.82 -0.77 -11.91
N ARG A 315 -12.41 0.14 -11.01
CA ARG A 315 -11.67 1.36 -11.35
C ARG A 315 -10.15 1.20 -11.31
N TYR A 316 -9.64 0.03 -10.94
CA TYR A 316 -8.20 -0.15 -10.81
C TYR A 316 -7.47 0.10 -12.14
N GLU A 317 -6.46 0.96 -12.10
CA GLU A 317 -5.47 1.12 -13.16
C GLU A 317 -4.07 1.16 -12.52
N CYS A 318 -3.09 0.53 -13.16
CA CYS A 318 -1.69 0.62 -12.75
C CYS A 318 -1.20 2.08 -12.84
N GLU A 319 -0.84 2.67 -11.70
CA GLU A 319 -0.48 4.10 -11.58
C GLU A 319 0.69 4.49 -12.51
N TRP A 320 1.70 3.62 -12.66
CA TRP A 320 2.81 3.85 -13.59
C TRP A 320 2.42 3.70 -15.05
N ALA A 321 1.59 2.71 -15.40
CA ALA A 321 1.07 2.59 -16.76
C ALA A 321 0.21 3.80 -17.14
N ASN A 322 -0.55 4.36 -16.19
CA ASN A 322 -1.31 5.59 -16.37
C ASN A 322 -0.38 6.81 -16.55
N ALA A 323 0.67 6.93 -15.73
CA ALA A 323 1.61 8.05 -15.80
C ALA A 323 2.43 8.08 -17.09
N LEU A 324 2.88 6.92 -17.57
CA LEU A 324 3.69 6.81 -18.79
C LEU A 324 2.96 7.22 -20.07
N LYS A 325 1.61 7.19 -20.06
CA LYS A 325 0.78 7.63 -21.19
C LYS A 325 0.66 9.15 -21.29
N ASP A 326 1.09 9.91 -20.29
CA ASP A 326 0.85 11.35 -20.19
C ASP A 326 2.15 12.13 -19.91
N PRO A 327 2.72 12.80 -20.93
CA PRO A 327 3.93 13.61 -20.78
C PRO A 327 3.84 14.70 -19.71
N GLU A 328 2.65 15.24 -19.41
CA GLU A 328 2.49 16.25 -18.36
C GLU A 328 2.67 15.64 -16.96
N LYS A 329 2.20 14.40 -16.75
CA LYS A 329 2.48 13.67 -15.50
C LYS A 329 3.97 13.41 -15.35
N LEU A 330 4.66 13.12 -16.45
CA LEU A 330 6.10 12.79 -16.42
C LEU A 330 7.01 13.96 -16.05
N LYS A 331 6.56 15.22 -16.21
CA LYS A 331 7.34 16.41 -15.85
C LYS A 331 7.75 16.44 -14.37
N ARG A 332 6.99 15.79 -13.48
CA ARG A 332 7.30 15.74 -12.04
C ARG A 332 8.51 14.86 -11.70
N PHE A 333 8.93 13.98 -12.60
CA PHE A 333 10.05 13.06 -12.38
C PHE A 333 11.39 13.63 -12.84
N ARG A 334 11.48 14.92 -13.20
CA ARG A 334 12.75 15.54 -13.57
C ARG A 334 13.55 15.93 -12.32
N THR A 335 14.85 15.65 -12.31
CA THR A 335 15.74 16.14 -11.24
C THR A 335 15.85 17.66 -11.27
N PHE A 336 16.06 18.24 -12.46
CA PHE A 336 16.12 19.69 -12.66
C PHE A 336 15.17 20.12 -13.79
N VAL A 337 14.62 21.32 -13.69
CA VAL A 337 13.68 21.85 -14.71
C VAL A 337 14.39 22.13 -16.04
N ASN A 338 15.63 22.61 -15.97
CA ASN A 338 16.40 23.13 -17.11
C ASN A 338 17.64 22.30 -17.45
N ASP A 339 17.84 21.15 -16.80
CA ASP A 339 19.05 20.35 -16.93
C ASP A 339 18.70 18.85 -16.88
N GLY A 340 19.28 18.07 -17.79
CA GLY A 340 19.07 16.63 -17.89
C GLY A 340 20.04 15.79 -17.07
N ARG A 341 20.99 16.41 -16.35
CA ARG A 341 21.97 15.69 -15.54
C ARG A 341 21.34 15.00 -14.33
N ALA A 342 22.00 13.93 -13.89
CA ALA A 342 21.78 13.31 -12.60
C ALA A 342 22.07 14.27 -11.44
N ASP A 343 21.52 13.96 -10.27
CA ASP A 343 21.79 14.75 -9.06
C ASP A 343 23.26 14.55 -8.61
N PRO A 344 24.12 15.58 -8.65
CA PRO A 344 25.53 15.43 -8.29
C PRO A 344 25.75 15.11 -6.81
N ASP A 345 24.76 15.37 -5.95
CA ASP A 345 24.84 15.13 -4.51
C ASP A 345 24.51 13.66 -4.17
N VAL A 346 23.94 12.91 -5.11
CA VAL A 346 23.66 11.48 -4.95
C VAL A 346 24.92 10.66 -5.21
N GLN A 347 25.63 10.33 -4.13
CA GLN A 347 26.83 9.52 -4.16
C GLN A 347 26.59 8.10 -3.64
N PHE A 348 27.20 7.11 -4.30
CA PHE A 348 27.15 5.71 -3.92
C PHE A 348 28.54 5.13 -3.71
N VAL A 349 28.64 4.13 -2.83
CA VAL A 349 29.82 3.29 -2.66
C VAL A 349 29.44 1.82 -2.78
N LYS A 350 30.41 0.96 -3.14
CA LYS A 350 30.18 -0.49 -3.24
C LYS A 350 30.45 -1.18 -1.91
N GLU A 351 29.47 -1.96 -1.44
CA GLU A 351 29.58 -2.82 -0.26
C GLU A 351 28.82 -4.13 -0.51
N ARG A 352 29.41 -5.27 -0.16
CA ARG A 352 28.84 -6.61 -0.42
C ARG A 352 28.43 -6.81 -1.90
N ALA A 353 29.31 -6.39 -2.81
CA ALA A 353 29.13 -6.47 -4.27
C ALA A 353 27.93 -5.68 -4.84
N GLN A 354 27.29 -4.81 -4.05
CA GLN A 354 26.19 -3.96 -4.50
C GLN A 354 26.46 -2.50 -4.13
N ARG A 355 25.80 -1.55 -4.78
CA ARG A 355 25.88 -0.14 -4.38
C ARG A 355 25.07 0.12 -3.11
N ARG A 356 25.47 1.13 -2.35
CA ARG A 356 24.66 1.72 -1.26
C ARG A 356 24.92 3.23 -1.19
N PRO A 357 24.02 4.02 -0.58
CA PRO A 357 24.30 5.42 -0.30
C PRO A 357 25.62 5.58 0.44
N ALA A 358 26.43 6.56 0.01
CA ALA A 358 27.61 6.98 0.76
C ALA A 358 27.19 7.51 2.14
N LYS A 359 27.96 7.19 3.18
CA LYS A 359 27.78 7.73 4.52
C LYS A 359 28.36 9.16 4.58
N PRO A 360 27.94 10.00 5.55
CA PRO A 360 28.50 11.34 5.71
C PRO A 360 30.04 11.38 5.72
N GLU A 361 30.69 10.42 6.38
CA GLU A 361 32.15 10.32 6.42
C GLU A 361 32.82 9.94 5.08
N GLU A 362 32.07 9.37 4.14
CA GLU A 362 32.54 8.96 2.80
C GLU A 362 32.31 10.04 1.73
N LEU A 363 31.48 11.05 2.04
CA LEU A 363 31.19 12.19 1.15
C LEU A 363 32.35 13.21 1.09
N ALA A 364 33.35 13.09 1.97
CA ALA A 364 34.45 14.05 2.10
C ALA A 364 35.74 13.58 1.43
N LEU A 365 35.91 13.95 0.15
CA LEU A 365 37.19 14.42 -0.39
C LEU A 365 36.87 15.50 -1.44
N ILE A 366 36.38 16.67 -1.02
CA ILE A 366 36.61 17.88 -1.81
C ILE A 366 38.11 18.15 -1.66
N PRO A 367 38.93 18.05 -2.71
CA PRO A 367 40.25 18.64 -2.65
C PRO A 367 39.98 20.14 -2.54
N LEU A 368 40.19 20.72 -1.36
CA LEU A 368 40.42 22.15 -1.25
C LEU A 368 41.50 22.45 -2.29
N PHE A 369 41.14 23.21 -3.32
CA PHE A 369 42.07 23.64 -4.36
C PHE A 369 43.38 24.02 -3.68
N LYS A 370 44.49 23.38 -4.08
CA LYS A 370 45.81 23.91 -3.73
C LYS A 370 45.81 25.35 -4.22
N GLU A 371 45.89 26.31 -3.30
CA GLU A 371 46.31 27.65 -3.67
C GLU A 371 47.60 27.48 -4.48
N VAL A 372 47.54 27.93 -5.73
CA VAL A 372 48.73 28.06 -6.55
C VAL A 372 49.51 29.19 -5.88
N VAL A 373 50.52 28.82 -5.10
CA VAL A 373 51.50 29.74 -4.51
C VAL A 373 52.40 30.30 -5.60
#